data_AF-L9UAS3-F1
#
_entry.id   AF-L9UAS3-F1
#
_cell.length_a   1.000
_cell.length_b   1.000
_cell.length_c   1.000
_cell.angle_alpha   90.00
_cell.angle_beta   90.00
_cell.angle_gamma   90.00
#
_symmetry.space_group_name_H-M   'P 1'
#
loop_
_entity.id
_entity.type
_entity.pdbx_description
1 polymer ?
#
loop_
_entity_poly.entity_id
_entity_poly.type
_entity_poly.pdbx_seq_one_letter_code
_entity_poly.pdbx_strand_id
1 'polypeptide(L)'
;MPAARGVMNKNLGVNWKLKFLWLWIKRYKHALRVIGGLFFCFALIAGGFWIAGFDIEPIAFVFGLLSSLFLASPSIAEYFLPERKPVREMTFEEILDFIPTTHPKDDWHGISRDWASERFLREDPRLRFRAKFIDDGIQCEDFKEQWANGFPDKRATGYWYELYYDGAFLDRFILVSVDGARVDLPPPDLTTMTISPFAYKVAKIHDTLDNVDEYLNRAGISVENS
;
A
#
# COMPACT_ATOMS: atom_id res chain seq x y z
N MET A 1 33.06 15.96 14.85
CA MET A 1 31.83 15.48 14.17
C MET A 1 30.68 16.40 14.56
N PRO A 2 30.31 17.34 13.68
CA PRO A 2 28.87 17.54 13.43
C PRO A 2 28.58 17.96 11.98
N ALA A 3 27.43 17.54 11.43
CA ALA A 3 26.57 18.29 10.50
C ALA A 3 25.60 17.32 9.79
N ALA A 4 24.45 17.03 10.41
CA ALA A 4 23.28 16.63 9.66
C ALA A 4 22.74 17.88 8.94
N ARG A 5 23.28 18.14 7.76
CA ARG A 5 22.88 19.23 6.88
C ARG A 5 21.66 18.75 6.08
N GLY A 6 20.56 19.48 6.23
CA GLY A 6 19.23 19.05 5.83
C GLY A 6 19.04 18.74 4.35
N VAL A 7 18.13 17.82 4.11
CA VAL A 7 17.43 17.69 2.84
C VAL A 7 16.11 18.43 2.99
N MET A 8 16.14 19.73 2.72
CA MET A 8 14.93 20.51 2.46
C MET A 8 14.26 19.91 1.24
N ASN A 9 13.18 19.17 1.47
CA ASN A 9 12.31 18.67 0.43
C ASN A 9 11.69 19.89 -0.28
N LYS A 10 12.18 20.18 -1.50
CA LYS A 10 11.55 21.13 -2.42
C LYS A 10 10.27 20.49 -2.94
N ASN A 11 9.19 20.64 -2.20
CA ASN A 11 7.85 20.40 -2.72
C ASN A 11 6.95 21.57 -2.33
N LEU A 12 6.57 22.33 -3.37
CA LEU A 12 5.54 23.37 -3.46
C LEU A 12 5.27 24.18 -2.19
N GLY A 13 5.52 25.49 -2.26
CA GLY A 13 5.08 26.48 -1.27
C GLY A 13 3.56 26.54 -1.14
N VAL A 14 2.95 25.49 -0.60
CA VAL A 14 1.57 25.49 -0.12
C VAL A 14 1.61 26.35 1.13
N ASN A 15 1.01 27.53 1.02
CA ASN A 15 0.81 28.45 2.13
C ASN A 15 0.39 27.65 3.38
N TRP A 16 1.07 27.84 4.50
CA TRP A 16 0.78 27.12 5.74
C TRP A 16 -0.73 27.18 6.12
N LYS A 17 -1.40 28.29 5.78
CA LYS A 17 -2.86 28.45 5.92
C LYS A 17 -3.67 27.48 5.06
N LEU A 18 -3.25 27.24 3.80
CA LEU A 18 -3.87 26.28 2.89
C LEU A 18 -3.68 24.85 3.41
N LYS A 19 -2.47 24.50 3.87
CA LYS A 19 -2.21 23.17 4.46
C LYS A 19 -3.09 22.92 5.71
N PHE A 20 -3.22 23.91 6.58
CA PHE A 20 -4.10 23.83 7.75
C PHE A 20 -5.57 23.61 7.35
N LEU A 21 -6.05 24.32 6.33
CA LEU A 21 -7.41 24.15 5.80
C LEU A 21 -7.66 22.72 5.31
N TRP A 22 -6.75 22.15 4.51
CA TRP A 22 -6.88 20.79 4.00
C TRP A 22 -6.88 19.75 5.12
N LEU A 23 -5.99 19.89 6.12
CA LEU A 23 -5.97 19.03 7.30
C LEU A 23 -7.27 19.13 8.11
N TRP A 24 -7.82 20.33 8.25
CA TRP A 24 -9.10 20.54 8.92
C TRP A 24 -10.25 19.84 8.17
N ILE A 25 -10.32 20.01 6.84
CA ILE A 25 -11.32 19.32 6.01
C ILE A 25 -11.22 17.80 6.16
N LYS A 26 -9.99 17.25 6.14
CA LYS A 26 -9.74 15.82 6.35
C LYS A 26 -10.22 15.35 7.72
N ARG A 27 -9.89 16.08 8.79
CA ARG A 27 -10.32 15.77 10.17
C ARG A 27 -11.84 15.75 10.31
N TYR A 28 -12.56 16.63 9.62
CA TYR A 28 -14.01 16.75 9.72
C TYR A 28 -14.77 16.15 8.52
N LYS A 29 -14.15 15.27 7.73
CA LYS A 29 -14.73 14.64 6.54
C LYS A 29 -16.14 14.07 6.75
N HIS A 30 -16.36 13.37 7.87
CA HIS A 30 -17.67 12.82 8.20
C HIS A 30 -18.71 13.94 8.43
N ALA A 31 -18.37 14.94 9.26
CA ALA A 31 -19.26 16.06 9.54
C ALA A 31 -19.62 16.85 8.27
N LEU A 32 -18.65 17.10 7.39
CA LEU A 32 -18.88 17.78 6.11
C LEU A 32 -19.85 16.97 5.22
N ARG A 33 -19.70 15.65 5.14
CA ARG A 33 -20.64 14.80 4.39
C ARG A 33 -22.05 14.85 4.95
N VAL A 34 -22.20 14.83 6.29
CA VAL A 34 -23.51 14.96 6.94
C VAL A 34 -24.15 16.31 6.63
N ILE A 35 -23.40 17.40 6.77
CA ILE A 35 -23.87 18.76 6.44
C ILE A 35 -24.27 18.85 4.96
N GLY A 36 -23.45 18.30 4.05
CA GLY A 36 -23.76 18.23 2.63
C GLY A 36 -25.04 17.45 2.34
N GLY A 37 -25.28 16.35 3.04
CA GLY A 37 -26.53 15.58 2.98
C GLY A 37 -27.75 16.35 3.48
N LEU A 38 -27.61 17.14 4.56
CA LEU A 38 -28.70 18.00 5.04
C LEU A 38 -29.09 19.06 4.01
N PHE A 39 -28.11 19.73 3.42
CA PHE A 39 -28.36 20.69 2.34
C PHE A 39 -28.98 20.01 1.10
N PHE A 40 -28.59 18.77 0.79
CA PHE A 40 -29.23 18.01 -0.28
C PHE A 40 -30.72 17.79 0.01
N CYS A 41 -31.08 17.38 1.23
CA CYS A 41 -32.47 17.22 1.63
C CYS A 41 -33.26 18.52 1.55
N PHE A 42 -32.69 19.65 2.00
CA PHE A 42 -33.33 20.96 1.87
C PHE A 42 -33.50 21.39 0.42
N ALA A 43 -32.52 21.11 -0.45
CA ALA A 43 -32.63 21.37 -1.87
C ALA A 43 -33.77 20.57 -2.51
N LEU A 44 -33.95 19.30 -2.12
CA LEU A 44 -35.07 18.47 -2.61
C LEU A 44 -36.43 18.98 -2.12
N ILE A 45 -36.54 19.36 -0.85
CA ILE A 45 -37.77 19.96 -0.31
C ILE A 45 -38.10 21.25 -1.06
N ALA A 46 -37.12 22.15 -1.21
CA ALA A 46 -37.30 23.40 -1.92
C ALA A 46 -37.66 23.17 -3.40
N GLY A 47 -37.03 22.18 -4.05
CA GLY A 47 -37.37 21.76 -5.41
C GLY A 47 -38.82 21.27 -5.52
N GLY A 48 -39.33 20.54 -4.53
CA GLY A 48 -40.73 20.10 -4.48
C GLY A 48 -41.71 21.27 -4.43
N PHE A 49 -41.45 22.28 -3.60
CA PHE A 49 -42.26 23.50 -3.57
C PHE A 49 -42.13 24.31 -4.86
N TRP A 50 -40.94 24.37 -5.47
CA TRP A 50 -40.77 25.03 -6.76
C TRP A 50 -41.62 24.36 -7.85
N ILE A 51 -41.62 23.03 -7.92
CA ILE A 51 -42.48 22.25 -8.84
C ILE A 51 -43.98 22.51 -8.57
N ALA A 52 -44.36 22.76 -7.32
CA ALA A 52 -45.73 23.11 -6.93
C ALA A 52 -46.12 24.56 -7.27
N GLY A 53 -45.25 25.33 -7.95
CA GLY A 53 -45.53 26.68 -8.44
C GLY A 53 -45.12 27.81 -7.50
N PHE A 54 -44.39 27.52 -6.42
CA PHE A 54 -43.84 28.56 -5.54
C PHE A 54 -42.52 29.11 -6.09
N ASP A 55 -42.32 30.42 -6.00
CA ASP A 55 -41.11 31.10 -6.49
C ASP A 55 -39.94 31.00 -5.47
N ILE A 56 -39.39 29.80 -5.33
CA ILE A 56 -38.27 29.51 -4.41
C ILE A 56 -37.08 28.81 -5.10
N GLU A 57 -37.05 28.84 -6.42
CA GLU A 57 -35.97 28.29 -7.26
C GLU A 57 -34.57 28.70 -6.77
N PRO A 58 -34.28 30.00 -6.47
CA PRO A 58 -32.95 30.38 -6.02
C PRO A 58 -32.51 29.70 -4.72
N ILE A 59 -33.46 29.41 -3.82
CA ILE A 59 -33.20 28.74 -2.55
C ILE A 59 -32.81 27.28 -2.78
N ALA A 60 -33.53 26.58 -3.66
CA ALA A 60 -33.21 25.21 -4.05
C ALA A 60 -31.80 25.12 -4.65
N PHE A 61 -31.44 26.07 -5.53
CA PHE A 61 -30.11 26.14 -6.12
C PHE A 61 -29.01 26.39 -5.08
N VAL A 62 -29.19 27.35 -4.16
CA VAL A 62 -28.19 27.63 -3.11
C VAL A 62 -27.94 26.41 -2.24
N PHE A 63 -29.00 25.70 -1.82
CA PHE A 63 -28.84 24.45 -1.07
C PHE A 63 -28.17 23.36 -1.89
N GLY A 64 -28.47 23.24 -3.18
CA GLY A 64 -27.77 22.31 -4.07
C GLY A 64 -26.27 22.60 -4.21
N LEU A 65 -25.89 23.88 -4.33
CA LEU A 65 -24.50 24.31 -4.40
C LEU A 65 -23.76 24.05 -3.09
N LEU A 66 -24.37 24.38 -1.94
CA LEU A 66 -23.79 24.10 -0.63
C LEU A 66 -23.61 22.60 -0.42
N SER A 67 -24.62 21.80 -0.78
CA SER A 67 -24.53 20.34 -0.74
C SER A 67 -23.33 19.83 -1.55
N SER A 68 -23.23 20.27 -2.81
CA SER A 68 -22.14 19.89 -3.71
C SER A 68 -20.78 20.28 -3.16
N LEU A 69 -20.64 21.50 -2.62
CA LEU A 69 -19.42 21.99 -1.99
C LEU A 69 -18.99 21.07 -0.83
N PHE A 70 -19.88 20.79 0.10
CA PHE A 70 -19.55 19.99 1.28
C PHE A 70 -19.28 18.52 0.96
N LEU A 71 -19.99 17.94 0.00
CA LEU A 71 -19.75 16.57 -0.47
C LEU A 71 -18.43 16.44 -1.25
N ALA A 72 -18.07 17.44 -2.04
CA ALA A 72 -16.83 17.43 -2.84
C ALA A 72 -15.58 17.81 -2.02
N SER A 73 -15.73 18.60 -0.97
CA SER A 73 -14.60 19.15 -0.17
C SER A 73 -13.60 18.08 0.31
N PRO A 74 -14.01 16.91 0.85
CA PRO A 74 -13.05 15.88 1.24
C PRO A 74 -12.21 15.32 0.09
N SER A 75 -12.81 15.14 -1.09
CA SER A 75 -12.10 14.65 -2.28
C SER A 75 -11.12 15.69 -2.81
N ILE A 76 -11.50 16.97 -2.78
CA ILE A 76 -10.63 18.09 -3.14
C ILE A 76 -9.44 18.19 -2.16
N ALA A 77 -9.68 18.04 -0.86
CA ALA A 77 -8.63 18.04 0.14
C ALA A 77 -7.66 16.86 -0.03
N GLU A 78 -8.16 15.69 -0.43
CA GLU A 78 -7.31 14.52 -0.76
C GLU A 78 -6.41 14.80 -1.95
N TYR A 79 -6.92 15.47 -2.99
CA TYR A 79 -6.14 15.84 -4.16
C TYR A 79 -5.00 16.81 -3.84
N PHE A 80 -5.25 17.83 -3.02
CA PHE A 80 -4.24 18.86 -2.68
C PHE A 80 -3.28 18.46 -1.56
N LEU A 81 -3.72 17.60 -0.66
CA LEU A 81 -2.91 17.12 0.45
C LEU A 81 -3.14 15.61 0.63
N PRO A 82 -2.61 14.76 -0.26
CA PRO A 82 -2.83 13.33 -0.17
C PRO A 82 -2.27 12.77 1.15
N GLU A 83 -2.91 11.73 1.71
CA GLU A 83 -2.47 11.11 2.97
C GLU A 83 -1.05 10.55 2.89
N ARG A 84 -0.65 10.10 1.70
CA ARG A 84 0.70 9.65 1.36
C ARG A 84 1.16 10.25 0.04
N LYS A 85 2.47 10.39 -0.11
CA LYS A 85 3.10 10.76 -1.39
C LYS A 85 2.68 9.73 -2.45
N PRO A 86 2.23 10.12 -3.65
CA PRO A 86 1.97 9.17 -4.72
C PRO A 86 3.24 8.39 -5.07
N VAL A 87 3.15 7.09 -5.35
CA VAL A 87 4.32 6.24 -5.67
C VAL A 87 5.17 6.83 -6.79
N ARG A 88 4.54 7.44 -7.80
CA ARG A 88 5.23 8.09 -8.93
C ARG A 88 6.15 9.25 -8.57
N GLU A 89 5.95 9.83 -7.39
CA GLU A 89 6.75 10.94 -6.87
C GLU A 89 7.76 10.45 -5.82
N MET A 90 7.69 9.17 -5.41
CA MET A 90 8.61 8.59 -4.44
C MET A 90 10.01 8.34 -5.03
N THR A 91 11.04 8.51 -4.22
CA THR A 91 12.38 7.98 -4.51
C THR A 91 12.41 6.47 -4.29
N PHE A 92 13.51 5.83 -4.69
CA PHE A 92 13.71 4.40 -4.47
C PHE A 92 13.59 4.02 -2.98
N GLU A 93 14.22 4.77 -2.11
CA GLU A 93 14.25 4.57 -0.66
C GLU A 93 12.86 4.80 -0.06
N GLU A 94 12.15 5.85 -0.51
CA GLU A 94 10.76 6.08 -0.08
C GLU A 94 9.83 4.94 -0.52
N ILE A 95 10.07 4.28 -1.67
CA ILE A 95 9.33 3.08 -2.09
C ILE A 95 9.63 1.90 -1.15
N LEU A 96 10.90 1.67 -0.81
CA LEU A 96 11.28 0.60 0.10
C LEU A 96 10.66 0.79 1.49
N ASP A 97 10.64 2.02 2.01
CA ASP A 97 10.01 2.35 3.29
C ASP A 97 8.47 2.30 3.23
N PHE A 98 7.89 2.57 2.06
CA PHE A 98 6.45 2.53 1.84
C PHE A 98 5.88 1.10 1.87
N ILE A 99 6.53 0.14 1.22
CA ILE A 99 6.02 -1.23 1.07
C ILE A 99 5.62 -1.88 2.42
N PRO A 100 6.44 -1.84 3.50
CA PRO A 100 6.09 -2.35 4.83
C PRO A 100 4.79 -1.79 5.40
N THR A 101 4.41 -0.55 5.03
CA THR A 101 3.20 0.12 5.53
C THR A 101 1.91 -0.36 4.85
N THR A 102 2.02 -1.09 3.74
CA THR A 102 0.87 -1.59 2.97
C THR A 102 0.24 -2.84 3.58
N HIS A 103 -1.05 -3.06 3.31
CA HIS A 103 -1.76 -4.29 3.66
C HIS A 103 -1.62 -5.34 2.54
N PRO A 104 -1.06 -6.53 2.80
CA PRO A 104 -0.71 -7.50 1.76
C PRO A 104 -1.87 -7.96 0.86
N LYS A 105 -3.08 -8.10 1.43
CA LYS A 105 -4.25 -8.63 0.68
C LYS A 105 -5.12 -7.52 0.07
N ASP A 106 -5.21 -6.38 0.74
CA ASP A 106 -6.10 -5.30 0.30
C ASP A 106 -5.41 -4.38 -0.70
N ASP A 107 -4.15 -4.01 -0.46
CA ASP A 107 -3.43 -3.05 -1.30
C ASP A 107 -2.80 -3.70 -2.54
N TRP A 108 -2.57 -5.01 -2.51
CA TRP A 108 -1.93 -5.73 -3.61
C TRP A 108 -2.90 -6.64 -4.34
N HIS A 109 -2.67 -6.80 -5.64
CA HIS A 109 -3.35 -7.77 -6.47
C HIS A 109 -2.34 -8.75 -7.06
N GLY A 110 -2.72 -10.02 -7.10
CA GLY A 110 -1.84 -11.10 -7.53
C GLY A 110 -2.35 -11.89 -8.71
N ILE A 111 -1.42 -12.18 -9.63
CA ILE A 111 -1.60 -13.13 -10.71
C ILE A 111 -0.50 -14.17 -10.56
N SER A 112 -0.88 -15.44 -10.44
CA SER A 112 0.08 -16.53 -10.30
C SER A 112 -0.21 -17.58 -11.38
N ARG A 113 0.87 -18.06 -11.99
CA ARG A 113 0.93 -19.17 -12.94
C ARG A 113 1.97 -20.16 -12.45
N ASP A 114 1.97 -21.37 -12.98
CA ASP A 114 2.89 -22.43 -12.57
C ASP A 114 4.37 -22.03 -12.71
N TRP A 115 4.70 -21.13 -13.65
CA TRP A 115 6.07 -20.71 -13.97
C TRP A 115 6.43 -19.31 -13.46
N ALA A 116 5.47 -18.52 -12.95
CA ALA A 116 5.74 -17.17 -12.46
C ALA A 116 4.62 -16.62 -11.57
N SER A 117 4.98 -15.69 -10.70
CA SER A 117 4.07 -14.92 -9.84
C SER A 117 4.31 -13.43 -10.02
N GLU A 118 3.24 -12.67 -10.27
CA GLU A 118 3.25 -11.21 -10.22
C GLU A 118 2.35 -10.72 -9.10
N ARG A 119 2.82 -9.68 -8.40
CA ARG A 119 2.04 -8.93 -7.40
C ARG A 119 2.20 -7.45 -7.72
N PHE A 120 1.11 -6.73 -7.95
CA PHE A 120 1.17 -5.30 -8.23
C PHE A 120 0.26 -4.51 -7.29
N LEU A 121 0.67 -3.29 -7.01
CA LEU A 121 -0.05 -2.39 -6.11
C LEU A 121 -1.33 -1.89 -6.80
N ARG A 122 -2.48 -1.96 -6.13
CA ARG A 122 -3.78 -1.58 -6.72
C ARG A 122 -3.87 -0.09 -7.03
N GLU A 123 -3.30 0.76 -6.17
CA GLU A 123 -3.31 2.21 -6.39
C GLU A 123 -2.43 2.64 -7.57
N ASP A 124 -1.34 1.92 -7.83
CA ASP A 124 -0.42 2.18 -8.94
C ASP A 124 0.21 0.86 -9.44
N PRO A 125 -0.40 0.18 -10.43
CA PRO A 125 0.07 -1.11 -10.93
C PRO A 125 1.48 -1.08 -11.54
N ARG A 126 2.10 0.09 -11.72
CA ARG A 126 3.47 0.21 -12.17
C ARG A 126 4.46 -0.29 -11.12
N LEU A 127 4.13 -0.17 -9.83
CA LEU A 127 4.88 -0.80 -8.75
C LEU A 127 4.47 -2.27 -8.64
N ARG A 128 5.41 -3.18 -8.86
CA ARG A 128 5.14 -4.62 -8.86
C ARG A 128 6.33 -5.47 -8.46
N PHE A 129 6.04 -6.60 -7.84
CA PHE A 129 6.96 -7.71 -7.66
C PHE A 129 6.76 -8.77 -8.74
N ARG A 130 7.85 -9.37 -9.20
CA ARG A 130 7.88 -10.50 -10.14
C ARG A 130 8.76 -11.60 -9.57
N ALA A 131 8.27 -12.83 -9.62
CA ALA A 131 9.07 -14.02 -9.37
C ALA A 131 8.87 -15.00 -10.52
N LYS A 132 9.97 -15.62 -10.97
CA LYS A 132 9.94 -16.71 -11.95
C LYS A 132 10.30 -18.00 -11.23
N PHE A 133 9.56 -19.06 -11.49
CA PHE A 133 9.75 -20.39 -10.88
C PHE A 133 10.37 -21.40 -11.86
N ILE A 134 11.14 -20.87 -12.81
CA ILE A 134 11.90 -21.59 -13.83
C ILE A 134 13.37 -21.19 -13.71
N ASP A 135 14.27 -21.85 -14.45
CA ASP A 135 15.73 -21.69 -14.39
C ASP A 135 16.21 -20.24 -14.20
N ASP A 136 15.68 -19.29 -14.97
CA ASP A 136 16.03 -17.86 -14.89
C ASP A 136 15.75 -17.20 -13.52
N GLY A 137 14.77 -17.70 -12.79
CA GLY A 137 14.35 -17.17 -11.49
C GLY A 137 14.88 -17.94 -10.28
N ILE A 138 15.49 -19.11 -10.51
CA ILE A 138 16.08 -19.91 -9.44
C ILE A 138 17.37 -19.22 -9.00
N GLN A 139 17.40 -18.80 -7.74
CA GLN A 139 18.61 -18.29 -7.09
C GLN A 139 19.49 -19.44 -6.61
N CYS A 140 18.89 -20.47 -6.03
CA CYS A 140 19.59 -21.66 -5.54
C CYS A 140 18.62 -22.85 -5.55
N GLU A 141 18.88 -23.85 -6.40
CA GLU A 141 18.00 -24.99 -6.58
C GLU A 141 17.90 -25.87 -5.33
N ASP A 142 19.05 -26.14 -4.69
CA ASP A 142 19.16 -26.96 -3.48
C ASP A 142 19.62 -26.10 -2.29
N PHE A 143 18.72 -25.26 -1.78
CA PHE A 143 19.00 -24.36 -0.66
C PHE A 143 19.18 -25.17 0.65
N LYS A 144 20.36 -25.08 1.26
CA LYS A 144 20.75 -25.87 2.44
C LYS A 144 21.00 -24.99 3.67
N GLU A 145 19.99 -24.83 4.51
CA GLU A 145 20.09 -24.17 5.81
C GLU A 145 19.17 -24.82 6.84
N GLN A 146 19.60 -24.84 8.11
CA GLN A 146 18.90 -25.59 9.16
C GLN A 146 17.43 -25.16 9.33
N TRP A 147 17.16 -23.85 9.25
CA TRP A 147 15.81 -23.31 9.34
C TRP A 147 14.95 -23.67 8.12
N ALA A 148 15.55 -23.72 6.93
CA ALA A 148 14.87 -23.99 5.66
C ALA A 148 14.57 -25.48 5.44
N ASN A 149 15.47 -26.37 5.89
CA ASN A 149 15.32 -27.82 5.76
C ASN A 149 14.75 -28.47 7.05
N GLY A 150 14.27 -27.67 8.01
CA GLY A 150 13.70 -28.17 9.28
C GLY A 150 12.36 -28.90 9.13
N PHE A 151 11.65 -28.68 8.03
CA PHE A 151 10.27 -29.12 7.80
C PHE A 151 10.14 -30.60 7.39
N PRO A 152 8.91 -31.17 7.32
CA PRO A 152 8.69 -32.54 6.86
C PRO A 152 9.28 -32.81 5.47
N ASP A 153 9.02 -31.96 4.48
CA ASP A 153 9.80 -31.97 3.24
C ASP A 153 11.09 -31.18 3.44
N LYS A 154 12.23 -31.85 3.21
CA LYS A 154 13.58 -31.32 3.42
C LYS A 154 14.06 -30.48 2.23
N ARG A 155 13.34 -30.47 1.11
CA ARG A 155 13.72 -29.69 -0.07
C ARG A 155 13.39 -28.22 0.16
N ALA A 156 14.33 -27.37 -0.21
CA ALA A 156 14.16 -25.93 -0.21
C ALA A 156 14.83 -25.35 -1.45
N THR A 157 14.20 -24.36 -2.06
CA THR A 157 14.68 -23.72 -3.29
C THR A 157 14.56 -22.21 -3.15
N GLY A 158 15.67 -21.49 -3.36
CA GLY A 158 15.69 -20.04 -3.36
C GLY A 158 15.24 -19.48 -4.72
N TYR A 159 14.35 -18.49 -4.71
CA TYR A 159 13.90 -17.77 -5.89
C TYR A 159 14.17 -16.28 -5.77
N TRP A 160 14.44 -15.63 -6.90
CA TRP A 160 14.51 -14.18 -7.01
C TRP A 160 13.10 -13.57 -7.07
N TYR A 161 12.86 -12.61 -6.20
CA TYR A 161 11.69 -11.74 -6.14
C TYR A 161 12.11 -10.33 -6.52
N GLU A 162 11.78 -9.91 -7.74
CA GLU A 162 12.26 -8.69 -8.36
C GLU A 162 11.22 -7.57 -8.23
N LEU A 163 11.63 -6.42 -7.70
CA LEU A 163 10.81 -5.23 -7.59
C LEU A 163 11.01 -4.32 -8.81
N TYR A 164 9.91 -3.94 -9.42
CA TYR A 164 9.87 -3.04 -10.57
C TYR A 164 9.00 -1.83 -10.29
N TYR A 165 9.39 -0.70 -10.87
CA TYR A 165 8.52 0.47 -11.01
C TYR A 165 8.59 0.99 -12.45
N ASP A 166 7.42 1.10 -13.09
CA ASP A 166 7.28 1.59 -14.47
C ASP A 166 8.19 0.86 -15.49
N GLY A 167 8.38 -0.45 -15.26
CA GLY A 167 9.24 -1.31 -16.08
C GLY A 167 10.73 -1.22 -15.77
N ALA A 168 11.18 -0.26 -14.96
CA ALA A 168 12.55 -0.22 -14.46
C ALA A 168 12.73 -1.21 -13.32
N PHE A 169 13.78 -2.02 -13.39
CA PHE A 169 14.23 -2.87 -12.28
C PHE A 169 14.74 -1.97 -11.16
N LEU A 170 14.16 -2.11 -9.97
CA LEU A 170 14.56 -1.34 -8.79
C LEU A 170 15.50 -2.16 -7.91
N ASP A 171 15.07 -3.37 -7.53
CA ASP A 171 15.82 -4.24 -6.63
C ASP A 171 15.35 -5.69 -6.75
N ARG A 172 16.06 -6.63 -6.10
CA ARG A 172 15.64 -8.03 -5.98
C ARG A 172 15.95 -8.60 -4.60
N PHE A 173 15.10 -9.53 -4.19
CA PHE A 173 15.15 -10.16 -2.89
C PHE A 173 15.09 -11.68 -3.06
N ILE A 174 15.53 -12.41 -2.04
CA ILE A 174 15.45 -13.86 -2.02
C ILE A 174 14.28 -14.24 -1.12
N LEU A 175 13.38 -15.07 -1.62
CA LEU A 175 12.54 -15.90 -0.77
C LEU A 175 12.83 -17.37 -1.08
N VAL A 176 12.83 -18.18 -0.03
CA VAL A 176 13.12 -19.61 -0.09
C VAL A 176 11.81 -20.35 0.03
N SER A 177 11.48 -21.11 -1.00
CA SER A 177 10.35 -22.01 -1.01
C SER A 177 10.67 -23.24 -0.19
N VAL A 178 9.88 -23.51 0.85
CA VAL A 178 10.14 -24.59 1.83
C VAL A 178 8.94 -25.53 1.96
N ASP A 179 9.19 -26.70 2.55
CA ASP A 179 8.19 -27.73 2.85
C ASP A 179 7.33 -28.15 1.63
N GLY A 180 7.98 -28.32 0.47
CA GLY A 180 7.31 -28.71 -0.77
C GLY A 180 6.54 -27.56 -1.43
N ALA A 181 7.13 -26.35 -1.42
CA ALA A 181 6.56 -25.13 -1.99
C ALA A 181 5.23 -24.68 -1.36
N ARG A 182 5.05 -24.94 -0.06
CA ARG A 182 3.87 -24.50 0.70
C ARG A 182 3.93 -23.04 1.12
N VAL A 183 5.14 -22.51 1.26
CA VAL A 183 5.39 -21.13 1.67
C VAL A 183 6.76 -20.69 1.19
N ASP A 184 6.88 -19.40 0.88
CA ASP A 184 8.13 -18.76 0.56
C ASP A 184 8.54 -17.85 1.72
N LEU A 185 9.67 -18.14 2.35
CA LEU A 185 10.18 -17.42 3.52
C LEU A 185 11.43 -16.61 3.19
N PRO A 186 11.60 -15.40 3.74
CA PRO A 186 12.83 -14.66 3.57
C PRO A 186 13.95 -15.29 4.41
N PRO A 187 15.20 -15.35 3.88
CA PRO A 187 16.35 -15.76 4.69
C PRO A 187 16.55 -14.84 5.90
N PRO A 188 16.72 -15.38 7.12
CA PRO A 188 17.03 -14.59 8.30
C PRO A 188 18.53 -14.25 8.37
N ASP A 189 18.88 -13.29 9.21
CA ASP A 189 20.25 -13.21 9.74
C ASP A 189 20.51 -14.47 10.58
N LEU A 190 21.53 -15.25 10.21
CA LEU A 190 21.83 -16.55 10.82
C LEU A 190 22.34 -16.45 12.27
N THR A 191 22.75 -15.26 12.71
CA THR A 191 23.22 -15.01 14.08
C THR A 191 22.06 -14.64 15.00
N THR A 192 21.18 -13.75 14.55
CA THR A 192 20.05 -13.25 15.36
C THR A 192 18.76 -14.02 15.15
N MET A 193 18.65 -14.78 14.06
CA MET A 193 17.41 -15.40 13.58
C MET A 193 16.28 -14.38 13.38
N THR A 194 16.64 -13.20 12.87
CA THR A 194 15.70 -12.11 12.58
C THR A 194 15.59 -11.81 11.10
N ILE A 195 14.43 -11.31 10.67
CA ILE A 195 14.19 -10.80 9.31
C ILE A 195 13.72 -9.35 9.37
N SER A 196 14.08 -8.56 8.35
CA SER A 196 13.63 -7.18 8.26
C SER A 196 12.12 -7.08 8.03
N PRO A 197 11.47 -5.99 8.48
CA PRO A 197 10.03 -5.76 8.24
C PRO A 197 9.69 -5.76 6.75
N PHE A 198 10.61 -5.29 5.91
CA PHE A 198 10.48 -5.32 4.46
C PHE A 198 10.45 -6.75 3.92
N ALA A 199 11.43 -7.59 4.27
CA ALA A 199 11.50 -8.96 3.80
C ALA A 199 10.28 -9.78 4.25
N TYR A 200 9.85 -9.59 5.50
CA TYR A 200 8.60 -10.13 6.02
C TYR A 200 7.38 -9.70 5.17
N LYS A 201 7.29 -8.41 4.85
CA LYS A 201 6.19 -7.87 4.04
C LYS A 201 6.16 -8.47 2.64
N VAL A 202 7.32 -8.61 1.98
CA VAL A 202 7.42 -9.23 0.66
C VAL A 202 6.88 -10.66 0.72
N ALA A 203 7.28 -11.46 1.71
CA ALA A 203 6.73 -12.80 1.91
C ALA A 203 5.21 -12.80 2.09
N LYS A 204 4.66 -11.92 2.94
CA LYS A 204 3.20 -11.79 3.13
C LYS A 204 2.45 -11.36 1.87
N ILE A 205 3.04 -10.54 0.99
CA ILE A 205 2.42 -10.14 -0.29
C ILE A 205 2.28 -11.34 -1.24
N HIS A 206 3.20 -12.30 -1.15
CA HIS A 206 3.17 -13.52 -1.96
C HIS A 206 2.43 -14.70 -1.29
N ASP A 207 2.14 -14.59 0.00
CA ASP A 207 1.45 -15.60 0.82
C ASP A 207 -0.04 -15.76 0.48
N THR A 208 -0.34 -16.67 -0.44
CA THR A 208 -1.71 -16.98 -0.84
C THR A 208 -2.46 -17.89 0.13
N LEU A 209 -1.73 -18.68 0.91
CA LEU A 209 -2.28 -19.67 1.84
C LEU A 209 -2.35 -19.18 3.28
N ASP A 210 -1.81 -17.99 3.55
CA ASP A 210 -1.72 -17.36 4.88
C ASP A 210 -0.88 -18.16 5.88
N ASN A 211 0.20 -18.77 5.39
CA ASN A 211 1.05 -19.70 6.15
C ASN A 211 2.35 -19.06 6.66
N VAL A 212 2.75 -17.88 6.17
CA VAL A 212 4.07 -17.29 6.49
C VAL A 212 4.30 -17.19 8.00
N ASP A 213 3.32 -16.70 8.77
CA ASP A 213 3.49 -16.50 10.21
C ASP A 213 3.67 -17.82 10.98
N GLU A 214 2.92 -18.86 10.59
CA GLU A 214 3.06 -20.20 11.17
C GLU A 214 4.45 -20.78 10.89
N TYR A 215 4.92 -20.65 9.66
CA TYR A 215 6.18 -21.26 9.24
C TYR A 215 7.41 -20.49 9.76
N LEU A 216 7.33 -19.16 9.88
CA LEU A 216 8.35 -18.38 10.58
C LEU A 216 8.48 -18.83 12.04
N ASN A 217 7.36 -19.02 12.73
CA ASN A 217 7.35 -19.52 14.11
C ASN A 217 7.97 -20.93 14.20
N ARG A 218 7.59 -21.84 13.30
CA ARG A 218 8.16 -23.20 13.22
C ARG A 218 9.66 -23.21 12.92
N ALA A 219 10.14 -22.25 12.12
CA ALA A 219 11.56 -22.08 11.79
C ALA A 219 12.35 -21.35 12.88
N GLY A 220 11.68 -20.81 13.91
CA GLY A 220 12.32 -20.01 14.96
C GLY A 220 12.79 -18.64 14.48
N ILE A 221 12.16 -18.10 13.43
CA ILE A 221 12.50 -16.80 12.83
C ILE A 221 11.56 -15.73 13.38
N SER A 222 12.12 -14.60 13.79
CA SER A 222 11.37 -13.44 14.30
C SER A 222 11.53 -12.22 13.40
N VAL A 223 10.56 -11.31 13.41
CA VAL A 223 10.64 -10.05 12.68
C VAL A 223 11.32 -9.01 13.57
N GLU A 224 12.25 -8.24 13.02
CA GLU A 224 12.90 -7.15 13.74
C GLU A 224 11.86 -6.12 14.19
N ASN A 225 11.99 -5.66 15.44
CA ASN A 225 11.18 -4.54 15.93
C ASN A 225 11.66 -3.27 15.22
N SER A 226 10.76 -2.66 14.44
CA SER A 226 10.99 -1.37 13.76
C SER A 226 11.10 -0.22 14.75
#